data_AF-A0A1S3DTB9-F1
#
_entry.id   AF-A0A1S3DTB9-F1
#
_cell.length_a   1.000
_cell.length_b   1.000
_cell.length_c   1.000
_cell.angle_alpha   90.00
_cell.angle_beta   90.00
_cell.angle_gamma   90.00
#
_symmetry.space_group_name_H-M   'P 1'
#
loop_
_entity.id
_entity.type
_entity.pdbx_description
1 polymer ?
#
loop_
_entity_poly.entity_id
_entity_poly.type
_entity_poly.pdbx_seq_one_letter_code
_entity_poly.pdbx_strand_id
1 'polypeptide(L)' 'MVHRGQVFLKKLTLARGKVAKLAAPFIVDGSKILVHSMSRVILETIREANRSNKRFQVFVTKADTEDGSQSG' A
#
# COMPACT_ATOMS: atom_id res chain seq x y z
N MET A 1 2.01 32.22 -1.80
CA MET A 1 2.17 31.01 -0.95
C MET A 1 1.52 29.76 -1.54
N VAL A 2 0.46 29.87 -2.36
CA VAL A 2 -0.28 28.73 -2.96
C VAL A 2 0.57 27.80 -3.83
N HIS A 3 1.44 28.35 -4.69
CA HIS A 3 2.27 27.53 -5.59
C HIS A 3 3.18 26.55 -4.85
N ARG A 4 3.82 26.99 -3.75
CA ARG A 4 4.66 26.11 -2.91
C ARG A 4 3.83 25.03 -2.21
N GLY A 5 2.60 25.35 -1.80
CA GLY A 5 1.64 24.39 -1.24
C GLY A 5 1.28 23.27 -2.24
N GLN A 6 1.02 23.62 -3.50
CA GLN A 6 0.73 22.64 -4.55
C GLN A 6 1.94 21.74 -4.84
N VAL A 7 3.15 22.31 -4.91
CA VAL A 7 4.39 21.54 -5.10
C VAL A 7 4.61 20.57 -3.94
N PHE A 8 4.39 21.02 -2.70
CA PHE A 8 4.52 20.18 -1.51
C PHE A 8 3.49 19.04 -1.50
N LEU A 9 2.23 19.35 -1.76
CA LEU A 9 1.16 18.36 -1.85
C LEU A 9 1.47 17.32 -2.93
N LYS A 10 1.94 17.75 -4.10
CA LYS A 10 2.35 16.85 -5.19
C LYS A 10 3.49 15.92 -4.75
N LYS A 11 4.49 16.44 -4.04
CA LYS A 11 5.58 15.61 -3.49
C LYS A 11 5.08 14.58 -2.49
N LEU A 12 4.17 14.97 -1.59
CA LEU A 12 3.56 14.06 -0.61
C LEU A 12 2.76 12.94 -1.27
N THR A 13 1.95 13.27 -2.28
CA THR A 13 1.16 12.27 -3.01
C THR A 13 2.07 11.29 -3.75
N LEU A 14 3.15 11.77 -4.36
CA LEU A 14 4.12 10.91 -5.06
C LEU A 14 5.00 10.07 -4.12
N ALA A 15 5.16 10.48 -2.87
CA ALA A 15 6.01 9.76 -1.91
C ALA A 15 5.51 8.34 -1.64
N ARG A 16 4.18 8.12 -1.59
CA ARG A 16 3.60 6.79 -1.35
C ARG A 16 3.96 5.81 -2.46
N GLY A 17 3.80 6.22 -3.73
CA GLY A 17 4.19 5.40 -4.87
C GLY A 17 5.69 5.09 -4.94
N LYS A 18 6.55 6.00 -4.44
CA LYS A 18 8.00 5.70 -4.31
C LYS A 18 8.26 4.60 -3.29
N VAL A 19 7.62 4.67 -2.12
CA VAL A 19 7.74 3.63 -1.09
C VAL A 19 7.25 2.29 -1.62
N ALA A 20 6.10 2.27 -2.32
CA ALA A 20 5.56 1.06 -2.92
C ALA A 20 6.54 0.38 -3.89
N LYS A 21 7.18 1.15 -4.77
CA LYS A 21 8.17 0.64 -5.73
C LYS A 21 9.42 0.09 -5.05
N LEU A 22 9.88 0.73 -3.97
CA LEU A 22 11.03 0.26 -3.20
C LEU A 22 10.70 -0.98 -2.37
N ALA A 23 9.45 -1.09 -1.90
CA ALA A 23 9.00 -2.19 -1.05
C ALA A 23 8.59 -3.45 -1.84
N ALA A 24 8.07 -3.31 -3.07
CA ALA A 24 7.60 -4.43 -3.88
C ALA A 24 8.67 -5.54 -4.16
N PRO A 25 9.96 -5.23 -4.32
CA PRO A 25 11.02 -6.24 -4.44
C PRO A 25 11.14 -7.16 -3.23
N PHE A 26 10.87 -6.66 -2.02
CA PHE A 26 10.98 -7.43 -0.77
C PHE A 26 9.89 -8.49 -0.63
N ILE A 27 8.77 -8.35 -1.36
CA ILE A 27 7.75 -9.40 -1.43
C ILE A 27 8.31 -10.53 -2.29
N VAL A 28 8.53 -11.70 -1.69
CA VAL A 28 9.04 -12.87 -2.41
C VAL A 28 7.85 -13.63 -3.04
N ASP A 29 8.08 -14.26 -4.19
CA ASP A 29 7.07 -15.13 -4.80
C ASP A 29 6.76 -16.33 -3.89
N GLY A 30 5.48 -16.67 -3.76
CA GLY A 30 4.98 -17.69 -2.83
C GLY A 30 4.91 -17.26 -1.36
N SER A 31 5.23 -16.01 -1.02
CA SER A 31 5.24 -15.55 0.38
C SER A 31 3.84 -15.38 0.99
N LYS A 32 3.79 -15.46 2.32
CA LYS A 32 2.61 -15.16 3.14
C LYS A 32 2.90 -13.89 3.94
N ILE A 33 2.09 -12.86 3.75
CA ILE A 33 2.27 -11.54 4.36
C ILE A 33 1.15 -11.30 5.36
N LEU A 34 1.49 -10.87 6.57
CA LEU A 34 0.52 -10.39 7.55
C LEU A 34 0.49 -8.85 7.53
N VAL A 35 -0.69 -8.28 7.38
CA VAL A 35 -0.93 -6.84 7.42
C VAL A 35 -1.85 -6.51 8.59
N HIS A 36 -1.48 -5.48 9.33
CA HIS A 36 -2.32 -4.96 10.39
C HIS A 36 -3.22 -3.84 9.89
N SER A 37 -4.55 -4.01 10.06
CA SER A 37 -5.56 -3.04 9.65
C SER A 37 -5.43 -2.62 8.17
N MET A 38 -6.05 -1.50 7.79
CA MET A 38 -5.98 -0.94 6.44
C MET A 38 -4.85 0.10 6.35
N SER A 39 -3.89 -0.15 5.46
CA SER A 39 -2.85 0.85 5.10
C SER A 39 -2.83 1.12 3.60
N ARG A 40 -3.03 2.40 3.23
CA ARG A 40 -3.00 2.86 1.84
C ARG A 40 -1.66 2.60 1.15
N VAL A 41 -0.55 2.73 1.89
CA VAL A 41 0.80 2.49 1.34
C VAL A 41 1.01 1.00 1.09
N ILE A 42 0.57 0.13 2.01
CA ILE A 42 0.69 -1.32 1.84
C ILE A 42 -0.17 -1.81 0.67
N LEU A 43 -1.37 -1.25 0.49
CA LEU A 43 -2.22 -1.55 -0.67
C LEU A 43 -1.53 -1.19 -2.00
N GLU A 44 -0.86 -0.04 -2.08
CA GLU A 44 -0.06 0.33 -3.26
C GLU A 44 1.12 -0.63 -3.49
N THR A 45 1.83 -1.03 -2.43
CA THR A 45 2.92 -2.01 -2.51
C THR A 45 2.44 -3.36 -3.02
N ILE A 46 1.32 -3.87 -2.50
CA ILE A 46 0.70 -5.13 -2.92
C ILE A 46 0.31 -5.06 -4.40
N ARG A 47 -0.30 -3.95 -4.84
CA ARG A 47 -0.64 -3.73 -6.25
C ARG A 47 0.59 -3.75 -7.14
N GLU A 48 1.68 -3.11 -6.71
CA GLU A 48 2.93 -3.07 -7.48
C GLU A 48 3.62 -4.44 -7.55
N ALA A 49 3.62 -5.20 -6.45
CA ALA A 49 4.14 -6.57 -6.42
C ALA A 49 3.32 -7.51 -7.32
N ASN A 50 1.99 -7.36 -7.32
CA ASN A 50 1.10 -8.13 -8.19
C ASN A 50 1.32 -7.81 -9.68
N ARG A 51 1.53 -6.53 -10.03
CA ARG A 51 1.92 -6.12 -11.41
C ARG A 51 3.24 -6.73 -11.86
N SER A 52 4.12 -7.05 -10.91
CA SER A 52 5.39 -7.74 -11.17
C SER A 52 5.25 -9.26 -11.27
N ASN A 53 4.02 -9.79 -11.43
CA ASN A 53 3.68 -11.21 -11.53
C ASN A 53 4.09 -12.07 -10.31
N LYS A 54 4.16 -11.46 -9.12
CA LYS A 54 4.41 -12.21 -7.88
C LYS A 54 3.10 -12.75 -7.32
N ARG A 55 3.08 -14.03 -6.98
CA ARG A 55 1.98 -14.74 -6.33
C ARG A 55 2.23 -14.77 -4.83
N PHE A 56 1.36 -14.19 -4.03
CA PHE A 56 1.50 -14.17 -2.57
C PHE A 56 0.13 -14.18 -1.90
N GLN A 57 0.10 -14.54 -0.62
CA GLN A 57 -1.11 -14.51 0.20
C GLN A 57 -0.99 -13.40 1.23
N VAL A 58 -2.08 -12.64 1.43
CA VAL A 58 -2.13 -11.55 2.40
C VAL A 58 -3.19 -11.87 3.45
N PHE A 59 -2.76 -11.92 4.71
CA PHE A 59 -3.65 -12.03 5.87
C PHE A 59 -3.79 -10.65 6.48
N VAL A 60 -5.01 -10.20 6.67
CA VAL A 60 -5.30 -8.90 7.29
C VAL A 60 -5.92 -9.13 8.64
N THR A 61 -5.32 -8.57 9.70
CA THR A 61 -5.95 -8.58 11.02
C THR A 61 -7.10 -7.58 11.03
N LYS A 62 -8.26 -8.01 11.55
CA LYS A 62 -9.37 -7.10 11.82
C LYS A 62 -8.97 -6.20 12.98
N ALA A 63 -9.06 -4.89 12.79
CA ALA A 63 -8.96 -3.94 13.88
C ALA A 63 -10.34 -3.84 14.54
N ASP A 64 -10.39 -3.87 15.88
CA ASP A 64 -11.64 -3.91 16.66
C ASP A 64 -12.55 -2.70 16.43
N THR A 65 -12.06 -1.62 15.82
CA THR A 65 -12.82 -0.38 15.57
C THR A 65 -13.08 -0.11 14.08
N GLU A 66 -12.57 -0.93 13.16
CA GLU A 66 -12.65 -0.68 11.71
C GLU A 66 -13.72 -1.55 11.04
N ASP A 67 -14.99 -1.31 11.36
CA ASP A 67 -16.13 -1.76 10.56
C ASP A 67 -16.49 -0.67 9.53
N GLY A 68 -15.64 -0.54 8.50
CA GLY A 68 -15.77 0.50 7.46
C GLY A 68 -15.99 0.01 6.02
N SER A 69 -16.01 -1.31 5.78
CA SER A 69 -16.24 -1.83 4.42
C SER A 69 -16.75 -3.27 4.42
N GLN A 70 -18.04 -3.43 4.72
CA GLN A 70 -18.83 -4.47 4.05
C GLN A 70 -19.23 -3.96 2.65
N SER A 71 -19.42 -4.90 1.72
CA SER A 71 -20.02 -4.80 0.39
C SER A 71 -19.21 -4.15 -0.75
N GLY A 72 -19.02 -4.93 -1.83
CA GLY A 72 -18.49 -4.52 -3.13
C GLY A 72 -17.70 -5.62 -3.83
#